data_AF-A0A7X0EAE1-F1
#
_entry.id   AF-A0A7X0EAE1-F1
#
_cell.length_a   1.000
_cell.length_b   1.000
_cell.length_c   1.000
_cell.angle_alpha   90.00
_cell.angle_beta   90.00
_cell.angle_gamma   90.00
#
_symmetry.space_group_name_H-M   'P 1'
#
loop_
_entity.id
_entity.type
_entity.pdbx_description
1 polymer ?
#
loop_
_entity_poly.entity_id
_entity_poly.type
_entity_poly.pdbx_seq_one_letter_code
_entity_poly.pdbx_strand_id
1 'polypeptide(L)'
;MKHVVGLGNNGRWLREKPGQGEPARKRLVVILGIALAATSVDAFAQVTAPSAGGDITNLVTANDDISLQGGNYTINLPTGVTTYSGVISGTGTLTVDSPNGASTLVLTQTPTYTLPAAQKTQTTSYDYVNSLPVTYDGLTSPNVFHGGVTVVNNPDPVSLTIGNNTTLQLGNATANAVTLNNNILDNGTLLMEEGSLTNESQVISLGGTVSGSGGITVLSPGTNGGLRLFGVNTFTGPSLYLLDGANIGSDHMYGSTPDTSFIVIKTSYLPATPVPVMGLPGQVDITQNIWEVGYENDINLNGSPGLIMFRGVYSYSDSGDDNHPSLSNAKLNFTTLKGNASERGVNIGGTIVQFGDGTTSTMFISGNAYNSYINLDNNGILGFDYNGTTTLNTAIGGGPYSNSLSTTGLGYVVITGNASNANHVIFTQGEYYNGLTQIDAGTVLQLGDGTQGDASGTPGQVGYYNSSGGNSSLLTADSANGLSTDRITDNGTLIVDNTAGAVDGITAVSLSNISGSGSLQQIGNLPLTLLANTTYTGATTIGAGSTLYLGTNSSGVAGSIASSSGVALTGTGATLDISQATAETLQDLSGAAGSIVALGSHALTVGTADSTVFAGAITDGGIGGG
;
A
#
# COMPACT_ATOMS: atom_id res chain seq x y z
N MET A 1 -26.26 -33.21 30.33
CA MET A 1 -25.49 -33.08 31.58
C MET A 1 -24.01 -33.03 31.22
N LYS A 2 -23.30 -31.94 31.64
CA LYS A 2 -21.86 -31.81 32.00
C LYS A 2 -20.80 -32.33 31.01
N HIS A 3 -19.67 -31.68 30.68
CA HIS A 3 -18.90 -30.45 30.98
C HIS A 3 -17.98 -30.24 29.73
N VAL A 4 -17.75 -29.04 29.18
CA VAL A 4 -16.72 -27.99 29.46
C VAL A 4 -15.23 -28.44 29.42
N VAL A 5 -14.40 -27.55 28.82
CA VAL A 5 -12.92 -27.38 28.78
C VAL A 5 -12.24 -28.05 27.55
N GLY A 6 -11.38 -27.42 26.75
CA GLY A 6 -10.69 -26.13 26.76
C GLY A 6 -9.48 -26.18 25.80
N LEU A 7 -9.04 -25.01 25.36
CA LEU A 7 -8.02 -24.68 24.34
C LEU A 7 -6.62 -25.31 24.55
N GLY A 8 -5.85 -25.42 23.46
CA GLY A 8 -4.42 -25.77 23.49
C GLY A 8 -3.68 -25.51 22.16
N ASN A 9 -2.92 -24.40 22.15
CA ASN A 9 -2.05 -23.84 21.12
C ASN A 9 -0.99 -24.77 20.48
N ASN A 10 -0.45 -24.26 19.35
CA ASN A 10 0.93 -24.36 18.83
C ASN A 10 1.13 -25.20 17.56
N GLY A 11 0.89 -24.55 16.40
CA GLY A 11 1.52 -24.94 15.14
C GLY A 11 3.01 -24.65 15.17
N ARG A 12 3.84 -25.70 15.34
CA ARG A 12 5.25 -25.67 14.97
C ARG A 12 5.43 -26.44 13.67
N TRP A 13 5.99 -25.74 12.68
CA TRP A 13 6.51 -26.32 11.45
C TRP A 13 7.78 -27.12 11.74
N LEU A 14 7.77 -28.41 11.44
CA LEU A 14 8.99 -29.21 11.32
C LEU A 14 9.23 -29.52 9.83
N ARG A 15 10.38 -29.05 9.34
CA ARG A 15 10.96 -29.44 8.05
C ARG A 15 11.34 -30.92 8.09
N GLU A 16 10.95 -31.69 7.08
CA GLU A 16 11.58 -32.97 6.77
C GLU A 16 12.28 -32.91 5.40
N LYS A 17 13.54 -33.34 5.39
CA LYS A 17 14.39 -33.53 4.20
C LYS A 17 13.99 -34.81 3.44
N PRO A 18 14.33 -34.94 2.14
CA PRO A 18 13.87 -36.03 1.30
C PRO A 18 14.69 -37.31 1.54
N GLY A 19 13.99 -38.43 1.76
CA GLY A 19 14.55 -39.76 1.86
C GLY A 19 13.85 -40.71 0.87
N GLN A 20 14.65 -41.34 0.02
CA GLN A 20 14.27 -42.26 -1.04
C GLN A 20 13.67 -43.59 -0.52
N GLY A 21 12.70 -44.13 -1.27
CA GLY A 21 12.48 -45.58 -1.39
C GLY A 21 11.06 -46.08 -1.08
N GLU A 22 10.58 -46.98 -1.95
CA GLU A 22 9.49 -47.98 -1.76
C GLU A 22 8.04 -47.56 -2.14
N PRO A 23 7.17 -48.50 -2.62
CA PRO A 23 6.71 -48.50 -4.01
C PRO A 23 5.19 -48.29 -4.19
N ALA A 24 4.81 -47.99 -5.44
CA ALA A 24 3.44 -47.72 -5.88
C ALA A 24 2.45 -48.84 -5.52
N ARG A 25 1.58 -48.59 -4.53
CA ARG A 25 0.35 -49.37 -4.32
C ARG A 25 -0.83 -48.63 -4.95
N LYS A 26 -1.27 -49.11 -6.12
CA LYS A 26 -2.58 -48.78 -6.69
C LYS A 26 -3.67 -49.16 -5.68
N ARG A 27 -4.30 -48.17 -5.05
CA ARG A 27 -5.52 -48.35 -4.27
C ARG A 27 -6.73 -47.97 -5.13
N LEU A 28 -7.45 -49.00 -5.53
CA LEU A 28 -8.81 -48.93 -6.05
C LEU A 28 -9.71 -48.36 -4.95
N VAL A 29 -10.21 -47.14 -5.12
CA VAL A 29 -11.21 -46.56 -4.21
C VAL A 29 -12.59 -46.95 -4.72
N VAL A 30 -13.26 -47.79 -3.94
CA VAL A 30 -14.69 -48.07 -4.05
C VAL A 30 -15.42 -46.83 -3.52
N ILE A 31 -16.14 -46.12 -4.39
CA ILE A 31 -17.02 -45.02 -4.01
C ILE A 31 -18.28 -45.64 -3.40
N LEU A 32 -18.42 -45.52 -2.08
CA LEU A 32 -19.66 -45.82 -1.36
C LEU A 32 -20.56 -44.57 -1.50
N GLY A 33 -21.62 -44.68 -2.30
CA GLY A 33 -22.58 -43.59 -2.51
C GLY A 33 -23.34 -43.28 -1.22
N ILE A 34 -23.09 -42.10 -0.65
CA ILE A 34 -23.97 -41.49 0.33
C ILE A 34 -25.06 -40.77 -0.47
N ALA A 35 -26.28 -41.29 -0.43
CA ALA A 35 -27.44 -40.58 -0.94
C ALA A 35 -27.70 -39.35 -0.06
N LEU A 36 -27.24 -38.17 -0.50
CA LEU A 36 -27.81 -36.91 -0.04
C LEU A 36 -29.26 -36.87 -0.52
N ALA A 37 -30.19 -36.67 0.41
CA ALA A 37 -31.57 -36.36 0.08
C ALA A 37 -31.58 -35.03 -0.70
N ALA A 38 -31.67 -35.11 -2.02
CA ALA A 38 -31.97 -33.98 -2.88
C ALA A 38 -33.38 -33.52 -2.51
N THR A 39 -33.49 -32.36 -1.87
CA THR A 39 -34.70 -31.55 -2.03
C THR A 39 -34.77 -31.25 -3.53
N SER A 40 -35.79 -31.78 -4.19
CA SER A 40 -36.03 -31.52 -5.61
C SER A 40 -36.09 -30.02 -5.83
N VAL A 41 -35.03 -29.46 -6.41
CA VAL A 41 -35.15 -28.22 -7.16
C VAL A 41 -36.01 -28.60 -8.35
N ASP A 42 -37.19 -28.00 -8.48
CA ASP A 42 -37.99 -28.16 -9.69
C ASP A 42 -37.07 -27.83 -10.87
N ALA A 43 -36.75 -28.83 -11.69
CA ALA A 43 -35.96 -28.61 -12.89
C ALA A 43 -36.82 -27.72 -13.80
N PHE A 44 -36.45 -26.45 -13.93
CA PHE A 44 -37.10 -25.55 -14.88
C PHE A 44 -36.98 -26.17 -16.28
N ALA A 45 -38.04 -26.07 -17.07
CA ALA A 45 -38.01 -26.60 -18.43
C ALA A 45 -37.01 -25.78 -19.25
N GLN A 46 -36.05 -26.44 -19.90
CA GLN A 46 -35.13 -25.74 -20.80
C GLN A 46 -35.88 -25.24 -22.04
N VAL A 47 -35.90 -23.93 -22.23
CA VAL A 47 -36.53 -23.24 -23.36
C VAL A 47 -35.46 -22.75 -24.34
N THR A 48 -35.62 -23.11 -25.61
CA THR A 48 -34.75 -22.64 -26.69
C THR A 48 -35.10 -21.21 -27.07
N ALA A 49 -34.12 -20.31 -27.02
CA ALA A 49 -34.30 -18.93 -27.47
C ALA A 49 -34.45 -18.84 -29.00
N PRO A 50 -35.04 -17.76 -29.54
CA PRO A 50 -35.14 -17.57 -30.98
C PRO A 50 -33.78 -17.62 -31.69
N SER A 51 -33.68 -18.34 -32.82
CA SER A 51 -32.42 -18.51 -33.55
C SER A 51 -31.88 -17.22 -34.19
N ALA A 52 -32.76 -16.28 -34.53
CA ALA A 52 -32.39 -14.99 -35.09
C ALA A 52 -31.90 -13.97 -34.04
N GLY A 53 -31.90 -14.32 -32.75
CA GLY A 53 -31.82 -13.34 -31.66
C GLY A 53 -33.18 -12.72 -31.35
N GLY A 54 -33.18 -11.69 -30.49
CA GLY A 54 -34.37 -10.92 -30.13
C GLY A 54 -34.59 -10.77 -28.62
N ASP A 55 -35.74 -10.20 -28.27
CA ASP A 55 -36.14 -9.95 -26.89
C ASP A 55 -36.53 -11.26 -26.18
N ILE A 56 -35.85 -11.57 -25.08
CA ILE A 56 -36.08 -12.77 -24.25
C ILE A 56 -36.60 -12.42 -22.85
N THR A 57 -37.05 -11.19 -22.62
CA THR A 57 -37.53 -10.69 -21.32
C THR A 57 -38.58 -11.60 -20.69
N ASN A 58 -39.57 -12.04 -21.49
CA ASN A 58 -40.64 -12.89 -20.99
C ASN A 58 -40.13 -14.22 -20.43
N LEU A 59 -39.07 -14.79 -21.04
CA LEU A 59 -38.46 -16.04 -20.59
C LEU A 59 -37.71 -15.84 -19.27
N VAL A 60 -37.01 -14.71 -19.14
CA VAL A 60 -36.32 -14.32 -17.90
C VAL A 60 -37.32 -14.10 -16.77
N THR A 61 -38.41 -13.36 -17.03
CA THR A 61 -39.46 -13.13 -16.02
C THR A 61 -40.24 -14.39 -15.66
N ALA A 62 -40.24 -15.41 -16.53
CA ALA A 62 -40.82 -16.72 -16.26
C ALA A 62 -39.88 -17.64 -15.46
N ASN A 63 -38.62 -17.23 -15.23
CA ASN A 63 -37.56 -18.05 -14.64
C ASN A 63 -37.26 -19.33 -15.43
N ASP A 64 -37.46 -19.32 -16.75
CA ASP A 64 -37.12 -20.46 -17.60
C ASP A 64 -35.59 -20.68 -17.67
N ASP A 65 -35.15 -21.92 -17.90
CA ASP A 65 -33.76 -22.19 -18.28
C ASP A 65 -33.59 -21.90 -19.78
N ILE A 66 -32.79 -20.89 -20.15
CA ILE A 66 -32.74 -20.39 -21.53
C ILE A 66 -31.52 -20.94 -22.28
N SER A 67 -31.72 -21.47 -23.48
CA SER A 67 -30.65 -21.92 -24.38
C SER A 67 -30.52 -21.02 -25.62
N LEU A 68 -29.47 -20.19 -25.65
CA LEU A 68 -29.17 -19.25 -26.74
C LEU A 68 -28.65 -19.97 -28.00
N GLN A 69 -29.01 -19.46 -29.18
CA GLN A 69 -28.83 -20.12 -30.49
C GLN A 69 -27.94 -19.32 -31.47
N GLY A 70 -27.02 -18.51 -30.95
CA GLY A 70 -26.00 -17.79 -31.69
C GLY A 70 -26.37 -16.37 -32.11
N GLY A 71 -27.58 -15.90 -31.78
CA GLY A 71 -28.05 -14.55 -32.07
C GLY A 71 -27.63 -13.49 -31.04
N ASN A 72 -28.15 -12.29 -31.21
CA ASN A 72 -28.05 -11.19 -30.24
C ASN A 72 -29.36 -11.08 -29.47
N TYR A 73 -29.29 -11.14 -28.14
CA TYR A 73 -30.47 -11.21 -27.29
C TYR A 73 -30.56 -9.99 -26.38
N THR A 74 -31.79 -9.52 -26.13
CA THR A 74 -32.05 -8.38 -25.25
C THR A 74 -32.98 -8.79 -24.10
N ILE A 75 -32.71 -8.29 -22.90
CA ILE A 75 -33.58 -8.35 -21.74
C ILE A 75 -33.94 -6.90 -21.39
N ASN A 76 -35.17 -6.49 -21.71
CA ASN A 76 -35.73 -5.18 -21.41
C ASN A 76 -36.45 -5.24 -20.06
N LEU A 77 -35.74 -4.96 -18.97
CA LEU A 77 -36.26 -5.15 -17.63
C LEU A 77 -37.47 -4.24 -17.33
N PRO A 78 -38.47 -4.75 -16.61
CA PRO A 78 -39.45 -3.91 -15.94
C PRO A 78 -38.79 -3.14 -14.79
N THR A 79 -39.31 -1.95 -14.49
CA THR A 79 -38.82 -1.11 -13.37
C THR A 79 -38.83 -1.87 -12.05
N GLY A 80 -37.78 -1.73 -11.26
CA GLY A 80 -37.61 -2.45 -9.98
C GLY A 80 -36.67 -3.64 -10.09
N VAL A 81 -36.86 -4.65 -9.23
CA VAL A 81 -35.94 -5.78 -9.12
C VAL A 81 -36.56 -7.02 -9.77
N THR A 82 -35.84 -7.64 -10.69
CA THR A 82 -36.17 -8.93 -11.31
C THR A 82 -35.14 -9.96 -10.86
N THR A 83 -35.55 -10.93 -10.05
CA THR A 83 -34.69 -12.06 -9.67
C THR A 83 -34.84 -13.20 -10.67
N TYR A 84 -33.73 -13.59 -11.28
CA TYR A 84 -33.67 -14.68 -12.24
C TYR A 84 -32.89 -15.87 -11.66
N SER A 85 -33.61 -16.97 -11.45
CA SER A 85 -33.09 -18.21 -10.87
C SER A 85 -32.83 -19.32 -11.89
N GLY A 86 -33.21 -19.12 -13.15
CA GLY A 86 -32.85 -19.99 -14.26
C GLY A 86 -31.39 -19.84 -14.68
N VAL A 87 -30.96 -20.64 -15.66
CA VAL A 87 -29.63 -20.60 -16.25
C VAL A 87 -29.70 -20.16 -17.71
N ILE A 88 -28.89 -19.18 -18.11
CA ILE A 88 -28.68 -18.83 -19.53
C ILE A 88 -27.48 -19.63 -20.05
N SER A 89 -27.69 -20.42 -21.09
CA SER A 89 -26.72 -21.34 -21.69
C SER A 89 -26.64 -21.18 -23.22
N GLY A 90 -25.78 -21.92 -23.90
CA GLY A 90 -25.70 -21.94 -25.36
C GLY A 90 -24.71 -20.92 -25.95
N THR A 91 -25.06 -20.30 -27.09
CA THR A 91 -24.18 -19.32 -27.74
C THR A 91 -24.89 -18.03 -28.11
N GLY A 92 -24.21 -16.89 -28.06
CA GLY A 92 -24.77 -15.59 -28.47
C GLY A 92 -24.18 -14.41 -27.70
N THR A 93 -24.80 -13.25 -27.88
CA THR A 93 -24.54 -12.04 -27.07
C THR A 93 -25.79 -11.65 -26.29
N LEU A 94 -25.60 -10.99 -25.14
CA LEU A 94 -26.70 -10.54 -24.28
C LEU A 94 -26.59 -9.05 -24.01
N THR A 95 -27.71 -8.33 -24.13
CA THR A 95 -27.87 -6.95 -23.68
C THR A 95 -28.95 -6.90 -22.61
N VAL A 96 -28.63 -6.37 -21.43
CA VAL A 96 -29.58 -6.15 -20.35
C VAL A 96 -29.83 -4.65 -20.28
N ASP A 97 -31.05 -4.24 -20.56
CA ASP A 97 -31.45 -2.83 -20.66
C ASP A 97 -32.65 -2.53 -19.75
N SER A 98 -32.75 -1.28 -19.33
CA SER A 98 -33.85 -0.77 -18.50
C SER A 98 -34.54 0.40 -19.18
N PRO A 99 -35.26 0.18 -20.30
CA PRO A 99 -35.77 1.26 -21.17
C PRO A 99 -36.82 2.15 -20.49
N ASN A 100 -37.43 1.70 -19.39
CA ASN A 100 -38.54 2.37 -18.72
C ASN A 100 -38.16 2.97 -17.35
N GLY A 101 -36.88 3.02 -17.00
CA GLY A 101 -36.39 3.55 -15.72
C GLY A 101 -35.50 2.55 -14.97
N ALA A 102 -34.96 2.96 -13.83
CA ALA A 102 -33.99 2.16 -13.07
C ALA A 102 -34.51 0.75 -12.75
N SER A 103 -33.73 -0.27 -13.13
CA SER A 103 -34.08 -1.67 -12.90
C SER A 103 -32.86 -2.51 -12.55
N THR A 104 -33.08 -3.58 -11.79
CA THR A 104 -32.05 -4.53 -11.37
C THR A 104 -32.40 -5.92 -11.87
N LEU A 105 -31.47 -6.60 -12.55
CA LEU A 105 -31.52 -8.03 -12.79
C LEU A 105 -30.61 -8.74 -11.80
N VAL A 106 -31.16 -9.55 -10.92
CA VAL A 106 -30.40 -10.38 -9.97
C VAL A 106 -30.21 -11.77 -10.57
N LEU A 107 -28.97 -12.11 -10.93
CA LEU A 107 -28.60 -13.46 -11.33
C LEU A 107 -28.24 -14.27 -10.09
N THR A 108 -28.95 -15.37 -9.84
CA THR A 108 -28.63 -16.28 -8.72
C THR A 108 -27.92 -17.56 -9.16
N GLN A 109 -27.72 -17.73 -10.48
CA GLN A 109 -27.00 -18.85 -11.08
C GLN A 109 -25.96 -18.33 -12.05
N THR A 110 -24.86 -19.08 -12.19
CA THR A 110 -23.80 -18.77 -13.16
C THR A 110 -24.30 -19.00 -14.59
N PRO A 111 -24.36 -17.97 -15.46
CA PRO A 111 -24.60 -18.19 -16.87
C PRO A 111 -23.45 -18.97 -17.52
N THR A 112 -23.78 -19.85 -18.46
CA THR A 112 -22.82 -20.74 -19.14
C THR A 112 -22.77 -20.52 -20.65
N TYR A 113 -23.48 -19.50 -21.16
CA TYR A 113 -23.42 -19.16 -22.57
C TYR A 113 -22.04 -18.62 -22.95
N THR A 114 -21.69 -18.79 -24.23
CA THR A 114 -20.43 -18.28 -24.77
C THR A 114 -20.65 -17.57 -26.10
N LEU A 115 -19.65 -16.84 -26.60
CA LEU A 115 -19.72 -16.31 -27.95
C LEU A 115 -19.83 -17.43 -29.01
N PRO A 116 -20.42 -17.17 -30.19
CA PRO A 116 -20.26 -18.03 -31.35
C PRO A 116 -18.79 -18.33 -31.65
N ALA A 117 -18.48 -19.54 -32.14
CA ALA A 117 -17.09 -19.99 -32.34
C ALA A 117 -16.25 -19.06 -33.23
N ALA A 118 -16.87 -18.41 -34.22
CA ALA A 118 -16.20 -17.46 -35.11
C ALA A 118 -15.78 -16.14 -34.42
N GLN A 119 -16.32 -15.85 -33.25
CA GLN A 119 -16.03 -14.65 -32.46
C GLN A 119 -15.08 -14.93 -31.28
N LYS A 120 -14.77 -16.20 -31.01
CA LYS A 120 -13.79 -16.59 -29.97
C LYS A 120 -12.38 -16.47 -30.54
N THR A 121 -11.70 -15.37 -30.20
CA THR A 121 -10.34 -15.06 -30.61
C THR A 121 -9.35 -14.98 -29.45
N GLN A 122 -9.86 -15.01 -28.21
CA GLN A 122 -9.09 -14.99 -26.98
C GLN A 122 -8.24 -16.24 -26.83
N THR A 123 -7.00 -16.02 -26.40
CA THR A 123 -6.08 -17.08 -26.03
C THR A 123 -5.52 -16.79 -24.64
N THR A 124 -5.29 -17.84 -23.86
CA THR A 124 -4.66 -17.75 -22.53
C THR A 124 -3.30 -18.42 -22.59
N SER A 125 -2.23 -17.71 -22.20
CA SER A 125 -0.94 -18.34 -21.91
C SER A 125 -0.78 -18.51 -20.41
N TYR A 126 -0.08 -19.58 -20.02
CA TYR A 126 0.25 -19.86 -18.63
C TYR A 126 1.78 -20.02 -18.53
N ASP A 127 2.42 -19.06 -17.89
CA ASP A 127 3.88 -19.01 -17.80
C ASP A 127 4.32 -19.30 -16.37
N TYR A 128 5.00 -20.42 -16.19
CA TYR A 128 5.50 -20.85 -14.90
C TYR A 128 6.83 -20.19 -14.57
N VAL A 129 6.88 -19.42 -13.50
CA VAL A 129 8.05 -18.69 -13.04
C VAL A 129 8.63 -19.37 -11.81
N ASN A 130 9.89 -19.82 -11.93
CA ASN A 130 10.67 -20.28 -10.79
C ASN A 130 11.57 -19.15 -10.29
N SER A 131 11.31 -18.73 -9.06
CA SER A 131 12.30 -18.15 -8.14
C SER A 131 13.13 -16.99 -8.67
N LEU A 132 12.50 -15.86 -8.96
CA LEU A 132 13.22 -14.60 -9.14
C LEU A 132 12.78 -13.62 -8.06
N PRO A 133 13.67 -13.22 -7.15
CA PRO A 133 13.37 -12.11 -6.28
C PRO A 133 13.40 -10.83 -7.12
N VAL A 134 12.44 -9.94 -6.90
CA VAL A 134 12.35 -8.67 -7.62
C VAL A 134 13.22 -7.64 -6.91
N THR A 135 14.08 -6.97 -7.68
CA THR A 135 14.91 -5.88 -7.16
C THR A 135 14.28 -4.54 -7.55
N TYR A 136 14.11 -3.67 -6.56
CA TYR A 136 13.68 -2.29 -6.70
C TYR A 136 14.73 -1.40 -6.07
N ASP A 137 15.31 -0.52 -6.87
CA ASP A 137 16.35 0.42 -6.45
C ASP A 137 17.51 -0.23 -5.66
N GLY A 138 18.01 -1.36 -6.18
CA GLY A 138 19.08 -2.13 -5.54
C GLY A 138 18.65 -2.97 -4.33
N LEU A 139 17.41 -2.80 -3.84
CA LEU A 139 16.83 -3.61 -2.76
C LEU A 139 16.04 -4.78 -3.31
N THR A 140 16.28 -5.95 -2.75
CA THR A 140 15.63 -7.18 -3.20
C THR A 140 14.45 -7.51 -2.29
N SER A 141 13.25 -7.64 -2.86
CA SER A 141 12.09 -8.12 -2.12
C SER A 141 12.39 -9.49 -1.50
N PRO A 142 12.06 -9.70 -0.22
CA PRO A 142 12.30 -10.97 0.46
C PRO A 142 11.37 -12.08 -0.05
N ASN A 143 10.25 -11.72 -0.69
CA ASN A 143 9.29 -12.68 -1.20
C ASN A 143 9.75 -13.23 -2.55
N VAL A 144 9.88 -14.55 -2.62
CA VAL A 144 10.21 -15.28 -3.83
C VAL A 144 8.94 -15.93 -4.37
N PHE A 145 8.47 -15.44 -5.50
CA PHE A 145 7.30 -16.03 -6.16
C PHE A 145 7.65 -17.37 -6.80
N HIS A 146 6.78 -18.35 -6.57
CA HIS A 146 6.82 -19.67 -7.19
C HIS A 146 5.43 -19.98 -7.71
N GLY A 147 5.20 -19.78 -9.00
CA GLY A 147 3.84 -19.87 -9.52
C GLY A 147 3.77 -19.67 -11.02
N GLY A 148 2.60 -20.00 -11.59
CA GLY A 148 2.29 -19.58 -12.95
C GLY A 148 1.56 -18.25 -12.98
N VAL A 149 1.85 -17.46 -14.02
CA VAL A 149 1.10 -16.26 -14.37
C VAL A 149 0.20 -16.59 -15.55
N THR A 150 -1.09 -16.27 -15.42
CA THR A 150 -2.03 -16.38 -16.55
C THR A 150 -2.08 -15.04 -17.28
N VAL A 151 -1.85 -15.07 -18.60
CA VAL A 151 -1.94 -13.87 -19.46
C VAL A 151 -3.05 -14.09 -20.49
N VAL A 152 -3.97 -13.12 -20.57
CA VAL A 152 -5.03 -13.10 -21.59
C VAL A 152 -4.53 -12.31 -22.80
N ASN A 153 -4.54 -12.94 -23.97
CA ASN A 153 -4.11 -12.35 -25.23
C ASN A 153 -5.29 -12.26 -26.20
N ASN A 154 -5.38 -11.15 -26.93
CA ASN A 154 -6.40 -10.88 -27.95
C ASN A 154 -7.84 -11.11 -27.44
N PRO A 155 -8.27 -10.36 -26.42
CA PRO A 155 -9.52 -10.60 -25.72
C PRO A 155 -10.71 -10.68 -26.68
N ASP A 156 -11.65 -11.56 -26.36
CA ASP A 156 -12.89 -11.73 -27.14
C ASP A 156 -13.68 -10.41 -27.24
N PRO A 157 -14.55 -10.23 -28.26
CA PRO A 157 -15.45 -9.08 -28.27
C PRO A 157 -16.42 -9.11 -27.08
N VAL A 158 -17.06 -7.96 -26.82
CA VAL A 158 -18.10 -7.84 -25.80
C VAL A 158 -19.20 -8.87 -26.05
N SER A 159 -19.52 -9.64 -25.01
CA SER A 159 -20.55 -10.70 -25.03
C SER A 159 -21.72 -10.41 -24.09
N LEU A 160 -21.56 -9.42 -23.22
CA LEU A 160 -22.56 -8.92 -22.29
C LEU A 160 -22.53 -7.40 -22.30
N THR A 161 -23.65 -6.76 -22.57
CA THR A 161 -23.82 -5.30 -22.43
C THR A 161 -24.81 -5.02 -21.32
N ILE A 162 -24.45 -4.13 -20.40
CA ILE A 162 -25.33 -3.59 -19.37
C ILE A 162 -25.66 -2.16 -19.78
N GLY A 163 -26.94 -1.89 -19.99
CA GLY A 163 -27.44 -0.60 -20.42
C GLY A 163 -27.43 0.46 -19.33
N ASN A 164 -27.68 1.70 -19.75
CA ASN A 164 -27.89 2.82 -18.81
C ASN A 164 -29.06 2.51 -17.85
N ASN A 165 -28.99 3.04 -16.63
CA ASN A 165 -30.00 2.82 -15.57
C ASN A 165 -30.26 1.34 -15.24
N THR A 166 -29.35 0.45 -15.62
CA THR A 166 -29.49 -0.99 -15.38
C THR A 166 -28.46 -1.44 -14.37
N THR A 167 -28.91 -2.13 -13.32
CA THR A 167 -28.03 -2.84 -12.41
C THR A 167 -28.06 -4.33 -12.75
N LEU A 168 -26.91 -4.90 -13.11
CA LEU A 168 -26.75 -6.34 -13.13
C LEU A 168 -26.16 -6.77 -11.79
N GLN A 169 -26.96 -7.46 -10.98
CA GLN A 169 -26.53 -7.97 -9.69
C GLN A 169 -26.14 -9.45 -9.82
N LEU A 170 -24.96 -9.77 -9.33
CA LEU A 170 -24.42 -11.13 -9.23
C LEU A 170 -24.57 -11.61 -7.80
N GLY A 171 -25.31 -12.70 -7.63
CA GLY A 171 -25.56 -13.29 -6.33
C GLY A 171 -26.57 -12.52 -5.48
N ASN A 172 -26.85 -13.07 -4.31
CA ASN A 172 -27.64 -12.44 -3.26
C ASN A 172 -27.28 -13.06 -1.90
N ALA A 173 -27.98 -12.67 -0.83
CA ALA A 173 -27.78 -13.19 0.53
C ALA A 173 -27.76 -14.74 0.69
N THR A 174 -28.26 -15.49 -0.29
CA THR A 174 -28.35 -16.97 -0.25
C THR A 174 -27.57 -17.66 -1.39
N ALA A 175 -27.14 -16.93 -2.42
CA ALA A 175 -26.52 -17.46 -3.62
C ALA A 175 -25.20 -16.73 -3.88
N ASN A 176 -24.10 -17.33 -3.42
CA ASN A 176 -22.82 -16.62 -3.25
C ASN A 176 -21.75 -17.01 -4.29
N ALA A 177 -22.09 -17.69 -5.38
CA ALA A 177 -21.10 -18.20 -6.34
C ALA A 177 -21.57 -17.98 -7.79
N VAL A 178 -21.68 -16.71 -8.19
CA VAL A 178 -22.02 -16.32 -9.56
C VAL A 178 -20.76 -15.83 -10.27
N THR A 179 -20.36 -16.55 -11.31
CA THR A 179 -19.19 -16.21 -12.14
C THR A 179 -19.65 -15.68 -13.48
N LEU A 180 -19.04 -14.60 -13.96
CA LEU A 180 -19.20 -14.15 -15.36
C LEU A 180 -17.88 -14.34 -16.09
N ASN A 181 -17.89 -15.14 -17.16
CA ASN A 181 -16.71 -15.34 -18.02
C ASN A 181 -16.82 -14.53 -19.31
N ASN A 182 -17.44 -13.35 -19.21
CA ASN A 182 -17.80 -12.49 -20.34
C ASN A 182 -16.88 -11.28 -20.37
N ASN A 183 -16.52 -10.81 -21.57
CA ASN A 183 -16.11 -9.43 -21.76
C ASN A 183 -17.37 -8.55 -21.73
N ILE A 184 -17.39 -7.57 -20.83
CA ILE A 184 -18.56 -6.80 -20.43
C ILE A 184 -18.39 -5.34 -20.89
N LEU A 185 -19.42 -4.80 -21.54
CA LEU A 185 -19.60 -3.37 -21.71
C LEU A 185 -20.64 -2.91 -20.69
N ASP A 186 -20.17 -2.33 -19.58
CA ASP A 186 -21.03 -1.80 -18.53
C ASP A 186 -21.24 -0.29 -18.72
N ASN A 187 -22.49 0.13 -18.96
CA ASN A 187 -22.92 1.53 -18.94
C ASN A 187 -23.91 1.82 -17.80
N GLY A 188 -24.11 0.87 -16.90
CA GLY A 188 -24.99 0.96 -15.75
C GLY A 188 -24.24 0.71 -14.47
N THR A 189 -24.59 -0.37 -13.78
CA THR A 189 -23.89 -0.81 -12.57
C THR A 189 -23.75 -2.31 -12.57
N LEU A 190 -22.53 -2.79 -12.42
CA LEU A 190 -22.26 -4.17 -12.06
C LEU A 190 -22.18 -4.28 -10.53
N LEU A 191 -23.17 -4.93 -9.94
CA LEU A 191 -23.29 -5.11 -8.50
C LEU A 191 -22.95 -6.55 -8.12
N MET A 192 -22.10 -6.73 -7.12
CA MET A 192 -21.75 -8.03 -6.57
C MET A 192 -22.24 -8.08 -5.13
N GLU A 193 -23.20 -8.96 -4.87
CA GLU A 193 -23.76 -9.14 -3.53
C GLU A 193 -23.60 -10.61 -3.13
N GLU A 194 -22.67 -10.85 -2.20
CA GLU A 194 -22.45 -12.16 -1.61
C GLU A 194 -23.13 -12.20 -0.24
N GLY A 195 -23.91 -13.25 0.03
CA GLY A 195 -24.31 -13.60 1.38
C GLY A 195 -23.12 -14.00 2.26
N SER A 196 -23.39 -14.41 3.50
CA SER A 196 -22.35 -14.83 4.47
C SER A 196 -21.44 -15.92 3.87
N LEU A 197 -20.20 -15.54 3.53
CA LEU A 197 -19.18 -16.46 3.06
C LEU A 197 -18.57 -17.25 4.24
N THR A 198 -18.33 -18.53 4.04
CA THR A 198 -17.59 -19.36 5.01
C THR A 198 -16.31 -19.99 4.43
N ASN A 199 -16.07 -19.82 3.11
CA ASN A 199 -14.90 -20.37 2.42
C ASN A 199 -14.56 -19.62 1.10
N GLU A 200 -13.31 -19.76 0.61
CA GLU A 200 -12.79 -19.14 -0.62
C GLU A 200 -13.39 -19.67 -1.93
N SER A 201 -14.16 -20.76 -1.91
CA SER A 201 -14.78 -21.33 -3.12
C SER A 201 -16.11 -20.64 -3.49
N GLN A 202 -16.47 -19.58 -2.77
CA GLN A 202 -17.72 -18.82 -2.89
C GLN A 202 -17.45 -17.37 -3.32
N VAL A 203 -16.48 -17.14 -4.21
CA VAL A 203 -16.09 -15.79 -4.67
C VAL A 203 -16.68 -15.49 -6.05
N ILE A 204 -17.35 -14.35 -6.18
CA ILE A 204 -17.77 -13.78 -7.46
C ILE A 204 -16.51 -13.40 -8.24
N SER A 205 -16.34 -14.04 -9.39
CA SER A 205 -15.19 -13.83 -10.28
C SER A 205 -15.66 -13.35 -11.64
N LEU A 206 -14.97 -12.35 -12.20
CA LEU A 206 -15.17 -11.91 -13.57
C LEU A 206 -14.06 -12.47 -14.45
N GLY A 207 -14.22 -13.63 -15.06
CA GLY A 207 -13.20 -14.24 -15.93
C GLY A 207 -12.90 -13.49 -17.23
N GLY A 208 -13.57 -12.36 -17.50
CA GLY A 208 -13.31 -11.46 -18.62
C GLY A 208 -12.99 -10.03 -18.16
N THR A 209 -12.90 -9.11 -19.12
CA THR A 209 -12.62 -7.69 -18.89
C THR A 209 -13.90 -6.86 -18.85
N VAL A 210 -13.89 -5.77 -18.09
CA VAL A 210 -14.97 -4.79 -18.01
C VAL A 210 -14.52 -3.48 -18.65
N SER A 211 -15.40 -2.90 -19.46
CA SER A 211 -15.23 -1.60 -20.14
C SER A 211 -16.53 -0.82 -20.08
N GLY A 212 -16.52 0.45 -20.49
CA GLY A 212 -17.72 1.28 -20.58
C GLY A 212 -17.75 2.41 -19.55
N SER A 213 -18.93 2.96 -19.30
CA SER A 213 -19.12 4.14 -18.43
C SER A 213 -19.79 3.84 -17.08
N GLY A 214 -20.14 2.58 -16.83
CA GLY A 214 -20.75 2.10 -15.60
C GLY A 214 -19.73 1.86 -14.48
N GLY A 215 -20.23 1.82 -13.24
CA GLY A 215 -19.46 1.58 -12.03
C GLY A 215 -19.59 0.15 -11.52
N ILE A 216 -18.59 -0.30 -10.75
CA ILE A 216 -18.61 -1.62 -10.10
C ILE A 216 -18.79 -1.43 -8.60
N THR A 217 -19.77 -2.13 -8.03
CA THR A 217 -20.04 -2.12 -6.59
C THR A 217 -19.93 -3.53 -6.03
N VAL A 218 -19.14 -3.70 -4.98
CA VAL A 218 -18.94 -4.97 -4.28
C VAL A 218 -19.44 -4.81 -2.86
N LEU A 219 -20.53 -5.51 -2.51
CA LEU A 219 -21.17 -5.45 -1.18
C LEU A 219 -20.87 -6.68 -0.29
N SER A 220 -19.88 -7.52 -0.66
CA SER A 220 -19.53 -8.72 0.14
C SER A 220 -19.00 -8.32 1.53
N PRO A 221 -19.37 -9.02 2.63
CA PRO A 221 -18.88 -8.77 3.99
C PRO A 221 -17.90 -9.84 4.51
N GLY A 222 -17.05 -10.43 3.65
CA GLY A 222 -16.14 -11.51 4.04
C GLY A 222 -14.65 -11.23 3.77
N THR A 223 -13.80 -11.57 4.75
CA THR A 223 -12.33 -11.34 4.74
C THR A 223 -11.55 -11.99 3.59
N ASN A 224 -12.16 -12.90 2.83
CA ASN A 224 -11.51 -13.70 1.78
C ASN A 224 -12.23 -13.62 0.41
N GLY A 225 -13.25 -12.77 0.28
CA GLY A 225 -14.17 -12.76 -0.87
C GLY A 225 -14.13 -11.45 -1.64
N GLY A 226 -13.03 -11.22 -2.36
CA GLY A 226 -12.84 -10.02 -3.14
C GLY A 226 -13.07 -10.25 -4.63
N LEU A 227 -13.88 -9.40 -5.26
CA LEU A 227 -13.97 -9.26 -6.71
C LEU A 227 -12.61 -9.49 -7.37
N ARG A 228 -12.48 -10.55 -8.19
CA ARG A 228 -11.26 -10.79 -8.98
C ARG A 228 -11.44 -10.24 -10.39
N LEU A 229 -10.72 -9.15 -10.68
CA LEU A 229 -10.62 -8.56 -12.01
C LEU A 229 -9.39 -9.10 -12.74
N PHE A 230 -9.58 -9.43 -14.01
CA PHE A 230 -8.53 -9.98 -14.86
C PHE A 230 -8.20 -8.99 -15.98
N GLY A 231 -6.92 -8.91 -16.32
CA GLY A 231 -6.44 -8.02 -17.38
C GLY A 231 -6.64 -6.54 -17.08
N VAL A 232 -6.63 -5.73 -18.14
CA VAL A 232 -6.85 -4.29 -18.05
C VAL A 232 -8.35 -4.02 -18.20
N ASN A 233 -8.96 -3.41 -17.19
CA ASN A 233 -10.39 -3.09 -17.15
C ASN A 233 -10.55 -1.57 -17.33
N THR A 234 -11.07 -1.14 -18.47
CA THR A 234 -11.08 0.26 -18.93
C THR A 234 -12.42 0.96 -18.69
N PHE A 235 -13.16 0.55 -17.65
CA PHE A 235 -14.40 1.22 -17.29
C PHE A 235 -14.11 2.58 -16.65
N THR A 236 -14.84 3.60 -17.08
CA THR A 236 -14.67 5.00 -16.64
C THR A 236 -15.64 5.42 -15.55
N GLY A 237 -16.48 4.49 -15.08
CA GLY A 237 -17.57 4.76 -14.15
C GLY A 237 -17.17 5.52 -12.89
N PRO A 238 -18.17 6.10 -12.21
CA PRO A 238 -17.94 7.02 -11.12
C PRO A 238 -17.06 6.39 -10.03
N SER A 239 -17.35 5.15 -9.64
CA SER A 239 -16.62 4.47 -8.57
C SER A 239 -16.32 3.01 -8.89
N LEU A 240 -15.22 2.53 -8.30
CA LEU A 240 -15.09 1.16 -7.84
C LEU A 240 -15.35 1.16 -6.33
N TYR A 241 -16.53 0.68 -5.92
CA TYR A 241 -16.96 0.67 -4.51
C TYR A 241 -16.73 -0.70 -3.87
N LEU A 242 -15.95 -0.72 -2.78
CA LEU A 242 -15.45 -1.93 -2.14
C LEU A 242 -15.91 -1.99 -0.67
N LEU A 243 -16.90 -2.84 -0.38
CA LEU A 243 -17.46 -2.99 0.97
C LEU A 243 -16.65 -3.93 1.86
N ASP A 244 -16.06 -5.02 1.33
CA ASP A 244 -15.09 -5.86 2.04
C ASP A 244 -14.11 -6.61 1.13
N GLY A 245 -12.84 -6.66 1.54
CA GLY A 245 -11.83 -7.62 1.07
C GLY A 245 -11.57 -7.71 -0.44
N ALA A 246 -11.82 -6.66 -1.23
CA ALA A 246 -11.76 -6.73 -2.69
C ALA A 246 -10.32 -6.82 -3.23
N ASN A 247 -10.09 -7.80 -4.13
CA ASN A 247 -8.77 -8.13 -4.67
C ASN A 247 -8.67 -7.77 -6.15
N ILE A 248 -8.05 -6.64 -6.48
CA ILE A 248 -7.75 -6.34 -7.90
C ILE A 248 -6.48 -7.12 -8.29
N GLY A 249 -6.68 -8.20 -9.05
CA GLY A 249 -5.62 -9.13 -9.44
C GLY A 249 -5.29 -10.17 -8.37
N SER A 250 -4.20 -10.92 -8.59
CA SER A 250 -3.57 -11.78 -7.61
C SER A 250 -2.07 -11.93 -7.92
N ASP A 251 -1.33 -12.57 -7.02
CA ASP A 251 0.04 -13.03 -7.24
C ASP A 251 0.26 -13.84 -8.55
N HIS A 252 -0.76 -14.56 -9.00
CA HIS A 252 -0.78 -15.36 -10.23
C HIS A 252 -1.44 -14.66 -11.43
N MET A 253 -2.06 -13.48 -11.24
CA MET A 253 -2.95 -12.89 -12.24
C MET A 253 -2.89 -11.37 -12.25
N TYR A 254 -2.59 -10.79 -13.42
CA TYR A 254 -2.62 -9.34 -13.59
C TYR A 254 -4.06 -8.80 -13.61
N GLY A 255 -4.32 -7.74 -12.84
CA GLY A 255 -5.56 -6.98 -12.86
C GLY A 255 -5.29 -5.49 -12.66
N SER A 256 -5.93 -4.63 -13.45
CA SER A 256 -5.86 -3.17 -13.27
C SER A 256 -7.15 -2.48 -13.73
N THR A 257 -7.38 -1.28 -13.19
CA THR A 257 -8.56 -0.44 -13.48
C THR A 257 -8.13 1.00 -13.81
N PRO A 258 -7.31 1.22 -14.86
CA PRO A 258 -6.60 2.49 -15.07
C PRO A 258 -7.53 3.69 -15.35
N ASP A 259 -8.70 3.44 -15.93
CA ASP A 259 -9.61 4.50 -16.37
C ASP A 259 -10.71 4.84 -15.35
N THR A 260 -10.79 4.08 -14.24
CA THR A 260 -11.77 4.35 -13.18
C THR A 260 -11.48 5.70 -12.53
N SER A 261 -12.52 6.47 -12.23
CA SER A 261 -12.36 7.84 -11.73
C SER A 261 -11.79 7.90 -10.31
N PHE A 262 -12.28 7.05 -9.40
CA PHE A 262 -11.77 6.89 -8.05
C PHE A 262 -12.20 5.54 -7.45
N ILE A 263 -11.56 5.15 -6.35
CA ILE A 263 -11.87 3.95 -5.59
C ILE A 263 -12.50 4.36 -4.26
N VAL A 264 -13.57 3.69 -3.84
CA VAL A 264 -14.20 3.89 -2.53
C VAL A 264 -14.06 2.61 -1.73
N ILE A 265 -13.55 2.72 -0.51
CA ILE A 265 -13.28 1.59 0.38
C ILE A 265 -14.04 1.78 1.68
N LYS A 266 -14.72 0.73 2.13
CA LYS A 266 -15.47 0.70 3.40
C LYS A 266 -14.85 -0.20 4.47
N THR A 267 -13.95 -1.10 4.09
CA THR A 267 -13.05 -1.84 4.99
C THR A 267 -11.66 -1.93 4.34
N SER A 268 -11.34 -3.04 3.66
CA SER A 268 -9.99 -3.31 3.14
C SER A 268 -9.92 -3.33 1.62
N TYR A 269 -8.84 -2.78 1.08
CA TYR A 269 -8.47 -2.88 -0.33
C TYR A 269 -7.16 -3.67 -0.50
N LEU A 270 -7.18 -4.70 -1.33
CA LEU A 270 -6.06 -5.63 -1.52
C LEU A 270 -5.61 -5.63 -2.99
N PRO A 271 -4.91 -4.60 -3.48
CA PRO A 271 -4.31 -4.68 -4.79
C PRO A 271 -3.12 -5.64 -4.77
N ALA A 272 -2.96 -6.39 -5.85
CA ALA A 272 -1.87 -7.33 -6.01
C ALA A 272 -1.20 -7.17 -7.38
N THR A 273 0.08 -7.54 -7.44
CA THR A 273 0.85 -7.59 -8.71
C THR A 273 1.35 -9.00 -8.95
N PRO A 274 1.31 -9.50 -10.20
CA PRO A 274 2.07 -10.71 -10.55
C PRO A 274 3.57 -10.39 -10.68
N VAL A 275 4.38 -11.44 -10.77
CA VAL A 275 5.80 -11.31 -11.14
C VAL A 275 5.99 -10.67 -12.53
N PRO A 276 7.10 -9.93 -12.75
CA PRO A 276 7.47 -9.46 -14.08
C PRO A 276 7.82 -10.65 -14.99
N VAL A 277 6.89 -11.05 -15.85
CA VAL A 277 7.10 -12.06 -16.90
C VAL A 277 6.50 -11.61 -18.22
N MET A 278 7.10 -12.06 -19.33
CA MET A 278 6.50 -12.01 -20.67
C MET A 278 6.07 -10.60 -21.15
N GLY A 279 6.77 -9.54 -20.72
CA GLY A 279 6.44 -8.17 -21.09
C GLY A 279 5.34 -7.51 -20.27
N LEU A 280 4.80 -8.20 -19.25
CA LEU A 280 4.05 -7.53 -18.18
C LEU A 280 5.04 -6.74 -17.33
N PRO A 281 4.70 -5.49 -16.95
CA PRO A 281 5.66 -4.58 -16.35
C PRO A 281 6.11 -4.99 -14.93
N GLY A 282 5.50 -6.02 -14.33
CA GLY A 282 5.71 -6.35 -12.91
C GLY A 282 5.31 -5.19 -12.01
N GLN A 283 4.46 -4.29 -12.53
CA GLN A 283 4.06 -3.04 -11.91
C GLN A 283 2.55 -2.85 -12.11
N VAL A 284 1.87 -2.41 -11.06
CA VAL A 284 0.47 -1.94 -11.11
C VAL A 284 0.47 -0.49 -10.67
N ASP A 285 0.00 0.38 -11.56
CA ASP A 285 -0.21 1.79 -11.29
C ASP A 285 -1.65 2.02 -10.81
N ILE A 286 -1.79 2.60 -9.62
CA ILE A 286 -3.05 3.05 -9.04
C ILE A 286 -3.03 4.57 -9.08
N THR A 287 -3.59 5.13 -10.15
CA THR A 287 -3.64 6.57 -10.41
C THR A 287 -4.81 7.26 -9.71
N GLN A 288 -5.77 6.46 -9.22
CA GLN A 288 -7.00 6.90 -8.61
C GLN A 288 -6.79 7.53 -7.24
N ASN A 289 -7.62 8.52 -6.91
CA ASN A 289 -7.88 8.84 -5.52
C ASN A 289 -8.66 7.69 -4.86
N ILE A 290 -8.32 7.41 -3.61
CA ILE A 290 -8.96 6.38 -2.79
C ILE A 290 -9.70 7.09 -1.66
N TRP A 291 -10.96 6.71 -1.44
CA TRP A 291 -11.83 7.33 -0.45
C TRP A 291 -12.24 6.33 0.62
N GLU A 292 -11.91 6.62 1.87
CA GLU A 292 -12.47 5.94 3.05
C GLU A 292 -13.86 6.49 3.36
N VAL A 293 -14.85 5.61 3.48
CA VAL A 293 -16.23 5.93 3.92
C VAL A 293 -16.66 5.13 5.17
N GLY A 294 -15.73 4.40 5.79
CA GLY A 294 -15.95 3.50 6.93
C GLY A 294 -14.89 3.67 8.03
N TYR A 295 -14.95 2.83 9.07
CA TYR A 295 -14.00 2.82 10.19
C TYR A 295 -12.91 1.76 9.98
N GLU A 296 -11.65 2.08 10.30
CA GLU A 296 -10.48 1.20 10.22
C GLU A 296 -10.21 0.69 8.79
N ASN A 297 -10.33 1.59 7.80
CA ASN A 297 -10.16 1.18 6.42
C ASN A 297 -8.68 1.16 6.04
N ASP A 298 -8.25 0.07 5.44
CA ASP A 298 -6.84 -0.15 5.16
C ASP A 298 -6.58 -0.71 3.77
N ILE A 299 -5.37 -0.42 3.28
CA ILE A 299 -4.83 -1.01 2.07
C ILE A 299 -3.86 -2.08 2.50
N ASN A 300 -4.13 -3.33 2.12
CA ASN A 300 -3.39 -4.50 2.55
C ASN A 300 -2.54 -5.06 1.39
N LEU A 301 -1.22 -4.87 1.48
CA LEU A 301 -0.24 -5.15 0.42
C LEU A 301 0.69 -6.27 0.91
N ASN A 302 0.26 -7.51 0.77
CA ASN A 302 0.98 -8.68 1.27
C ASN A 302 1.37 -9.62 0.13
N GLY A 303 2.61 -10.11 0.13
CA GLY A 303 3.02 -11.25 -0.70
C GLY A 303 3.18 -10.98 -2.20
N SER A 304 2.89 -9.77 -2.66
CA SER A 304 3.04 -9.37 -4.05
C SER A 304 4.52 -9.17 -4.41
N PRO A 305 5.06 -9.87 -5.43
CA PRO A 305 6.46 -9.77 -5.80
C PRO A 305 6.79 -8.52 -6.65
N GLY A 306 5.81 -7.94 -7.33
CA GLY A 306 5.99 -6.75 -8.18
C GLY A 306 5.88 -5.42 -7.42
N LEU A 307 5.93 -4.33 -8.18
CA LEU A 307 5.81 -2.94 -7.71
C LEU A 307 4.34 -2.47 -7.75
N ILE A 308 3.83 -2.00 -6.62
CA ILE A 308 2.54 -1.30 -6.58
C ILE A 308 2.83 0.19 -6.42
N MET A 309 2.43 0.99 -7.40
CA MET A 309 2.69 2.43 -7.43
C MET A 309 1.39 3.21 -7.23
N PHE A 310 1.34 4.06 -6.22
CA PHE A 310 0.21 4.94 -5.94
C PHE A 310 0.52 6.38 -6.37
N ARG A 311 -0.33 6.97 -7.21
CA ARG A 311 -0.17 8.35 -7.70
C ARG A 311 -1.29 9.30 -7.28
N GLY A 312 -2.44 8.77 -6.89
CA GLY A 312 -3.54 9.55 -6.34
C GLY A 312 -3.34 9.93 -4.87
N VAL A 313 -4.44 10.21 -4.17
CA VAL A 313 -4.47 10.48 -2.73
C VAL A 313 -5.44 9.53 -2.03
N TYR A 314 -5.05 8.99 -0.89
CA TYR A 314 -5.91 8.27 0.03
C TYR A 314 -6.51 9.24 1.05
N SER A 315 -7.79 9.60 0.85
CA SER A 315 -8.53 10.60 1.62
C SER A 315 -9.71 9.98 2.38
N TYR A 316 -10.16 10.66 3.43
CA TYR A 316 -11.46 10.41 4.06
C TYR A 316 -12.59 11.12 3.31
N SER A 317 -13.80 10.56 3.30
CA SER A 317 -15.02 11.16 2.77
C SER A 317 -16.08 11.28 3.87
N ASP A 318 -16.42 12.52 4.24
CA ASP A 318 -17.47 12.84 5.21
C ASP A 318 -18.78 13.33 4.56
N SER A 319 -18.77 13.51 3.24
CA SER A 319 -19.87 14.10 2.48
C SER A 319 -19.96 13.51 1.07
N GLY A 320 -21.09 13.73 0.39
CA GLY A 320 -21.37 13.11 -0.91
C GLY A 320 -22.05 11.75 -0.77
N ASP A 321 -22.07 10.99 -1.86
CA ASP A 321 -22.58 9.62 -1.91
C ASP A 321 -21.49 8.64 -2.37
N ASP A 322 -21.77 7.33 -2.33
CA ASP A 322 -20.82 6.28 -2.69
C ASP A 322 -20.31 6.35 -4.16
N ASN A 323 -21.02 7.08 -5.01
CA ASN A 323 -20.66 7.34 -6.41
C ASN A 323 -20.05 8.73 -6.62
N HIS A 324 -19.99 9.56 -5.58
CA HIS A 324 -19.44 10.92 -5.60
C HIS A 324 -18.92 11.29 -4.18
N PRO A 325 -17.94 10.56 -3.63
CA PRO A 325 -17.37 10.83 -2.33
C PRO A 325 -16.66 12.17 -2.35
N SER A 326 -16.73 12.88 -1.23
CA SER A 326 -16.13 14.20 -1.11
C SER A 326 -15.76 14.53 0.33
N LEU A 327 -14.75 15.37 0.45
CA LEU A 327 -14.31 15.89 1.74
C LEU A 327 -14.79 17.34 1.88
N SER A 328 -15.65 17.60 2.86
CA SER A 328 -16.19 18.93 3.12
C SER A 328 -15.12 19.93 3.57
N ASN A 329 -14.04 19.43 4.19
CA ASN A 329 -12.93 20.21 4.69
C ASN A 329 -11.64 19.37 4.71
N ALA A 330 -10.62 19.79 3.95
CA ALA A 330 -9.33 19.10 3.86
C ALA A 330 -8.65 18.83 5.22
N LYS A 331 -8.92 19.65 6.24
CA LYS A 331 -8.38 19.42 7.60
C LYS A 331 -8.90 18.16 8.28
N LEU A 332 -10.02 17.61 7.80
CA LEU A 332 -10.59 16.37 8.33
C LEU A 332 -9.66 15.18 8.09
N ASN A 333 -8.82 15.22 7.04
CA ASN A 333 -7.75 14.24 6.87
C ASN A 333 -6.76 14.22 8.04
N PHE A 334 -6.64 15.31 8.79
CA PHE A 334 -5.76 15.43 9.96
C PHE A 334 -6.55 15.49 11.26
N THR A 335 -7.84 15.16 11.27
CA THR A 335 -8.68 15.23 12.47
C THR A 335 -8.98 13.82 12.98
N THR A 336 -8.70 13.54 14.26
CA THR A 336 -9.23 12.34 14.91
C THR A 336 -10.72 12.53 15.17
N LEU A 337 -11.55 11.83 14.40
CA LEU A 337 -13.00 11.90 14.54
C LEU A 337 -13.49 11.05 15.72
N LYS A 338 -14.64 11.39 16.31
CA LYS A 338 -15.24 10.62 17.40
C LYS A 338 -15.49 9.18 16.94
N GLY A 339 -15.00 8.21 17.71
CA GLY A 339 -15.07 6.80 17.33
C GLY A 339 -14.11 6.41 16.22
N ASN A 340 -13.04 7.22 16.02
CA ASN A 340 -11.95 6.99 15.08
C ASN A 340 -12.40 6.83 13.61
N ALA A 341 -13.53 7.45 13.21
CA ALA A 341 -14.17 7.25 11.91
C ALA A 341 -13.36 7.65 10.65
N SER A 342 -12.10 8.05 10.79
CA SER A 342 -11.19 8.44 9.69
C SER A 342 -9.80 7.85 9.97
N GLU A 343 -9.71 6.54 10.22
CA GLU A 343 -8.47 5.86 10.61
C GLU A 343 -7.95 5.02 9.45
N ARG A 344 -7.01 5.60 8.68
CA ARG A 344 -6.57 5.07 7.38
C ARG A 344 -5.24 4.35 7.45
N GLY A 345 -5.20 3.14 6.93
CA GLY A 345 -4.02 2.29 6.96
C GLY A 345 -3.41 1.95 5.61
N VAL A 346 -2.09 1.77 5.60
CA VAL A 346 -1.40 0.99 4.57
C VAL A 346 -0.51 -0.05 5.25
N ASN A 347 -0.82 -1.33 5.04
CA ASN A 347 0.00 -2.44 5.53
C ASN A 347 0.85 -3.00 4.38
N ILE A 348 2.16 -3.05 4.55
CA ILE A 348 3.13 -3.44 3.53
C ILE A 348 3.94 -4.64 4.03
N GLY A 349 3.59 -5.85 3.58
CA GLY A 349 4.17 -7.12 4.00
C GLY A 349 4.95 -7.82 2.89
N GLY A 350 6.28 -7.62 2.85
CA GLY A 350 7.17 -8.23 1.85
C GLY A 350 6.82 -7.87 0.38
N THR A 351 6.19 -6.72 0.18
CA THR A 351 5.84 -6.18 -1.13
C THR A 351 6.60 -4.88 -1.39
N ILE A 352 6.77 -4.54 -2.66
CA ILE A 352 7.39 -3.29 -3.09
C ILE A 352 6.27 -2.29 -3.39
N VAL A 353 6.28 -1.17 -2.69
CA VAL A 353 5.28 -0.11 -2.81
C VAL A 353 5.99 1.20 -3.04
N GLN A 354 5.48 2.01 -3.96
CA GLN A 354 5.97 3.37 -4.18
C GLN A 354 4.82 4.37 -4.10
N PHE A 355 5.02 5.44 -3.35
CA PHE A 355 4.15 6.61 -3.36
C PHE A 355 4.75 7.69 -4.26
N GLY A 356 3.97 8.12 -5.24
CA GLY A 356 4.42 9.00 -6.32
C GLY A 356 5.18 8.28 -7.44
N ASP A 357 5.45 9.00 -8.51
CA ASP A 357 6.15 8.54 -9.72
C ASP A 357 7.17 9.57 -10.23
N GLY A 358 7.50 10.53 -9.37
CA GLY A 358 8.37 11.64 -9.67
C GLY A 358 7.72 12.76 -10.49
N THR A 359 6.42 12.66 -10.80
CA THR A 359 5.64 13.71 -11.46
C THR A 359 4.63 14.39 -10.52
N THR A 360 4.19 13.70 -9.47
CA THR A 360 3.24 14.21 -8.48
C THR A 360 3.94 14.97 -7.35
N SER A 361 3.23 15.85 -6.66
CA SER A 361 3.75 16.66 -5.54
C SER A 361 2.87 16.60 -4.30
N THR A 362 1.94 15.65 -4.25
CA THR A 362 0.98 15.48 -3.14
C THR A 362 1.18 14.13 -2.50
N MET A 363 1.39 14.10 -1.19
CA MET A 363 1.57 12.87 -0.42
C MET A 363 0.35 11.96 -0.59
N PHE A 364 0.60 10.68 -0.89
CA PHE A 364 -0.45 9.70 -1.12
C PHE A 364 -1.38 9.58 0.10
N ILE A 365 -0.82 9.36 1.30
CA ILE A 365 -1.60 9.29 2.54
C ILE A 365 -1.45 10.60 3.31
N SER A 366 -2.55 11.34 3.44
CA SER A 366 -2.61 12.55 4.25
C SER A 366 -3.26 12.24 5.59
N GLY A 367 -2.51 12.35 6.68
CA GLY A 367 -3.06 12.21 8.03
C GLY A 367 -2.05 12.55 9.11
N ASN A 368 -2.25 12.05 10.32
CA ASN A 368 -1.31 12.16 11.43
C ASN A 368 -1.15 10.81 12.14
N ALA A 369 -0.27 10.74 13.15
CA ALA A 369 -0.03 9.54 13.94
C ALA A 369 -1.27 9.00 14.72
N TYR A 370 -2.38 9.74 14.76
CA TYR A 370 -3.61 9.35 15.47
C TYR A 370 -4.74 8.88 14.56
N ASN A 371 -4.66 9.13 13.25
CA ASN A 371 -5.74 8.84 12.31
C ASN A 371 -5.24 8.25 10.98
N SER A 372 -3.95 8.00 10.88
CA SER A 372 -3.37 7.33 9.74
C SER A 372 -2.16 6.53 10.16
N TYR A 373 -1.85 5.48 9.42
CA TYR A 373 -0.70 4.65 9.69
C TYR A 373 -0.12 3.97 8.45
N ILE A 374 1.16 3.65 8.54
CA ILE A 374 1.87 2.78 7.62
C ILE A 374 2.54 1.67 8.43
N ASN A 375 2.20 0.41 8.15
CA ASN A 375 2.86 -0.73 8.77
C ASN A 375 3.81 -1.39 7.78
N LEU A 376 5.06 -1.61 8.19
CA LEU A 376 6.06 -2.37 7.47
C LEU A 376 6.26 -3.71 8.14
N ASP A 377 6.10 -4.78 7.36
CA ASP A 377 6.31 -6.15 7.80
C ASP A 377 7.08 -6.97 6.76
N ASN A 378 7.71 -8.04 7.23
CA ASN A 378 8.38 -9.04 6.38
C ASN A 378 9.30 -8.40 5.33
N ASN A 379 10.12 -7.42 5.73
CA ASN A 379 11.00 -6.58 4.88
C ASN A 379 10.32 -5.98 3.64
N GLY A 380 9.09 -5.50 3.78
CA GLY A 380 8.44 -4.68 2.76
C GLY A 380 9.26 -3.43 2.40
N ILE A 381 9.13 -2.96 1.16
CA ILE A 381 9.84 -1.77 0.66
C ILE A 381 8.81 -0.67 0.41
N LEU A 382 9.03 0.51 1.00
CA LEU A 382 8.27 1.71 0.74
C LEU A 382 9.16 2.79 0.12
N GLY A 383 8.92 3.09 -1.16
CA GLY A 383 9.55 4.18 -1.90
C GLY A 383 8.71 5.46 -1.88
N PHE A 384 9.38 6.60 -1.83
CA PHE A 384 8.79 7.93 -2.01
C PHE A 384 9.46 8.60 -3.23
N ASP A 385 8.67 8.97 -4.25
CA ASP A 385 9.16 9.59 -5.48
C ASP A 385 8.25 10.76 -5.89
N TYR A 386 8.61 11.97 -5.47
CA TYR A 386 7.82 13.18 -5.69
C TYR A 386 8.60 14.27 -6.44
N ASN A 387 7.85 15.20 -7.03
CA ASN A 387 8.38 16.39 -7.67
C ASN A 387 8.23 17.60 -6.74
N GLY A 388 9.30 17.89 -5.99
CA GLY A 388 9.34 18.97 -5.01
C GLY A 388 9.17 18.48 -3.58
N THR A 389 8.86 19.41 -2.69
CA THR A 389 8.72 19.15 -1.26
C THR A 389 7.37 18.52 -0.92
N THR A 390 7.39 17.41 -0.18
CA THR A 390 6.21 16.73 0.36
C THR A 390 6.42 16.37 1.82
N THR A 391 5.34 16.28 2.60
CA THR A 391 5.40 16.01 4.04
C THR A 391 4.61 14.76 4.38
N LEU A 392 5.28 13.79 4.99
CA LEU A 392 4.67 12.64 5.63
C LEU A 392 4.43 12.99 7.11
N ASN A 393 3.16 13.16 7.45
CA ASN A 393 2.71 13.37 8.83
C ASN A 393 2.21 12.06 9.49
N THR A 394 2.18 10.97 8.72
CA THR A 394 1.74 9.64 9.12
C THR A 394 2.91 8.84 9.64
N ALA A 395 2.74 8.17 10.79
CA ALA A 395 3.78 7.33 11.36
C ALA A 395 3.95 6.01 10.59
N ILE A 396 5.20 5.58 10.47
CA ILE A 396 5.64 4.28 9.96
C ILE A 396 6.03 3.40 11.16
N GLY A 397 5.43 2.21 11.25
CA GLY A 397 5.67 1.27 12.33
C GLY A 397 5.39 -0.17 11.92
N GLY A 398 5.00 -1.02 12.88
CA GLY A 398 4.67 -2.44 12.65
C GLY A 398 3.51 -2.93 13.52
N GLY A 399 2.77 -1.99 14.10
CA GLY A 399 1.62 -2.28 14.95
C GLY A 399 0.52 -3.07 14.25
N PRO A 400 -0.28 -3.88 14.97
CA PRO A 400 -1.47 -4.46 14.39
C PRO A 400 -2.49 -3.35 14.06
N TYR A 401 -3.01 -3.38 12.84
CA TYR A 401 -4.03 -2.45 12.36
C TYR A 401 -3.57 -1.01 12.58
N SER A 402 -4.43 -0.19 13.17
CA SER A 402 -4.21 1.23 13.32
C SER A 402 -3.27 1.67 14.43
N ASN A 403 -2.83 0.73 15.26
CA ASN A 403 -1.92 1.03 16.36
C ASN A 403 -0.44 0.91 15.94
N SER A 404 -0.07 1.53 14.83
CA SER A 404 1.20 1.31 14.12
C SER A 404 2.46 1.46 14.98
N LEU A 405 2.43 2.35 15.97
CA LEU A 405 3.56 2.58 16.88
C LEU A 405 3.64 1.58 18.04
N SER A 406 2.70 0.64 18.18
CA SER A 406 2.71 -0.33 19.29
C SER A 406 3.76 -1.44 19.14
N THR A 407 4.22 -1.71 17.93
CA THR A 407 5.33 -2.61 17.63
C THR A 407 6.22 -2.02 16.55
N THR A 408 7.50 -2.39 16.60
CA THR A 408 8.48 -1.92 15.62
C THR A 408 8.21 -2.56 14.26
N GLY A 409 8.14 -1.74 13.21
CA GLY A 409 8.06 -2.21 11.83
C GLY A 409 9.33 -2.94 11.40
N LEU A 410 9.22 -3.78 10.37
CA LEU A 410 10.38 -4.45 9.75
C LEU A 410 10.33 -4.26 8.24
N GLY A 411 11.09 -3.30 7.73
CA GLY A 411 11.04 -2.92 6.32
C GLY A 411 12.10 -1.90 5.91
N TYR A 412 12.05 -1.55 4.63
CA TYR A 412 12.95 -0.60 4.01
C TYR A 412 12.18 0.63 3.56
N VAL A 413 12.76 1.80 3.79
CA VAL A 413 12.25 3.08 3.31
C VAL A 413 13.26 3.67 2.34
N VAL A 414 12.78 4.10 1.17
CA VAL A 414 13.61 4.64 0.09
C VAL A 414 13.09 6.02 -0.34
N ILE A 415 13.94 7.04 -0.24
CA ILE A 415 13.67 8.35 -0.85
C ILE A 415 14.35 8.36 -2.21
N THR A 416 13.58 7.96 -3.23
CA THR A 416 14.11 7.75 -4.58
C THR A 416 13.90 8.98 -5.46
N GLY A 417 14.72 9.13 -6.49
CA GLY A 417 14.61 10.26 -7.40
C GLY A 417 15.33 9.99 -8.70
N ASN A 418 15.01 10.79 -9.69
CA ASN A 418 15.67 10.80 -10.98
C ASN A 418 16.24 12.19 -11.25
N ALA A 419 17.12 12.31 -12.25
CA ALA A 419 17.77 13.59 -12.57
C ALA A 419 16.80 14.72 -12.97
N SER A 420 15.50 14.43 -13.11
CA SER A 420 14.45 15.38 -13.51
C SER A 420 13.54 15.85 -12.38
N ASN A 421 13.63 15.32 -11.15
CA ASN A 421 12.81 15.77 -10.02
C ASN A 421 13.65 16.14 -8.79
N ALA A 422 13.24 17.22 -8.12
CA ALA A 422 13.83 17.62 -6.83
C ALA A 422 12.99 17.00 -5.71
N ASN A 423 13.12 15.69 -5.51
CA ASN A 423 12.36 15.00 -4.47
C ASN A 423 12.87 15.38 -3.08
N HIS A 424 12.01 16.02 -2.29
CA HIS A 424 12.29 16.41 -0.91
C HIS A 424 11.15 15.93 -0.01
N VAL A 425 11.42 14.92 0.81
CA VAL A 425 10.44 14.32 1.71
C VAL A 425 10.74 14.77 3.14
N ILE A 426 9.74 15.31 3.81
CA ILE A 426 9.81 15.75 5.22
C ILE A 426 9.02 14.77 6.07
N PHE A 427 9.65 14.16 7.07
CA PHE A 427 8.97 13.42 8.13
C PHE A 427 8.72 14.34 9.32
N THR A 428 7.52 14.30 9.88
CA THR A 428 7.12 15.13 11.04
C THR A 428 6.57 14.28 12.19
N GLN A 429 6.89 12.99 12.18
CA GLN A 429 6.62 12.06 13.27
C GLN A 429 7.86 11.26 13.61
N GLY A 430 7.89 10.71 14.83
CA GLY A 430 8.86 9.68 15.18
C GLY A 430 8.54 8.39 14.42
N GLU A 431 9.43 7.97 13.54
CA GLU A 431 9.29 6.74 12.77
C GLU A 431 9.87 5.54 13.54
N TYR A 432 9.12 4.44 13.56
CA TYR A 432 9.35 3.30 14.44
C TYR A 432 9.47 1.98 13.67
N TYR A 433 10.42 1.91 12.73
CA TYR A 433 10.72 0.71 11.96
C TYR A 433 12.21 0.35 12.02
N ASN A 434 12.49 -0.95 12.02
CA ASN A 434 13.83 -1.51 11.84
C ASN A 434 14.07 -1.80 10.36
N GLY A 435 15.25 -1.41 9.89
CA GLY A 435 15.75 -1.71 8.55
C GLY A 435 16.59 -0.57 7.96
N LEU A 436 16.82 -0.67 6.66
CA LEU A 436 17.53 0.35 5.88
C LEU A 436 16.62 1.53 5.53
N THR A 437 17.11 2.73 5.79
CA THR A 437 16.64 3.97 5.15
C THR A 437 17.63 4.35 4.07
N GLN A 438 17.19 4.43 2.82
CA GLN A 438 18.01 4.81 1.67
C GLN A 438 17.59 6.19 1.15
N ILE A 439 18.56 7.07 0.91
CA ILE A 439 18.35 8.40 0.32
C ILE A 439 19.19 8.45 -0.95
N ASP A 440 18.53 8.51 -2.10
CA ASP A 440 19.20 8.49 -3.40
C ASP A 440 19.91 9.81 -3.72
N ALA A 441 20.86 9.73 -4.65
CA ALA A 441 21.57 10.92 -5.12
C ALA A 441 20.60 11.94 -5.73
N GLY A 442 20.70 13.19 -5.28
CA GLY A 442 19.83 14.29 -5.73
C GLY A 442 18.50 14.40 -4.99
N THR A 443 18.21 13.53 -4.01
CA THR A 443 17.01 13.62 -3.17
C THR A 443 17.33 14.14 -1.78
N VAL A 444 16.29 14.54 -1.05
CA VAL A 444 16.38 15.04 0.33
C VAL A 444 15.42 14.29 1.22
N LEU A 445 15.95 13.70 2.30
CA LEU A 445 15.14 13.34 3.48
C LEU A 445 15.36 14.40 4.55
N GLN A 446 14.27 14.95 5.06
CA GLN A 446 14.29 15.89 6.17
C GLN A 446 13.52 15.33 7.37
N LEU A 447 14.15 15.33 8.54
CA LEU A 447 13.53 14.96 9.82
C LEU A 447 13.16 16.24 10.58
N GLY A 448 11.86 16.43 10.79
CA GLY A 448 11.28 17.63 11.38
C GLY A 448 11.12 18.76 10.37
N ASP A 449 10.16 19.64 10.61
CA ASP A 449 9.84 20.77 9.71
C ASP A 449 10.20 22.15 10.28
N GLY A 450 10.98 22.19 11.37
CA GLY A 450 11.36 23.43 12.05
C GLY A 450 10.23 24.07 12.87
N THR A 451 9.08 23.40 13.01
CA THR A 451 7.95 23.89 13.82
C THR A 451 7.86 23.16 15.16
N GLN A 452 7.15 23.75 16.13
CA GLN A 452 6.93 23.13 17.44
C GLN A 452 5.87 22.01 17.43
N GLY A 453 5.27 21.71 16.26
CA GLY A 453 4.02 20.97 16.18
C GLY A 453 2.85 21.70 16.86
N ASP A 454 1.66 21.10 16.82
CA ASP A 454 0.48 21.60 17.54
C ASP A 454 0.38 20.92 18.91
N ALA A 455 0.20 21.70 19.98
CA ALA A 455 0.07 21.23 21.35
C ALA A 455 -1.23 20.45 21.52
N SER A 456 -1.21 19.14 21.30
CA SER A 456 -2.40 18.34 21.52
C SER A 456 -2.54 17.92 22.99
N GLY A 457 -3.65 18.33 23.59
CA GLY A 457 -4.02 18.01 24.97
C GLY A 457 -4.27 16.51 25.20
N THR A 458 -4.36 16.18 26.49
CA THR A 458 -4.55 14.85 27.08
C THR A 458 -5.35 13.85 26.21
N PRO A 459 -4.88 12.60 26.07
CA PRO A 459 -5.63 11.53 25.39
C PRO A 459 -7.06 11.39 25.93
N GLY A 460 -8.06 11.35 25.03
CA GLY A 460 -9.47 11.05 25.36
C GLY A 460 -10.45 12.23 25.36
N GLN A 461 -10.06 13.43 24.94
CA GLN A 461 -11.00 14.51 24.60
C GLN A 461 -11.27 14.54 23.09
N VAL A 462 -12.53 14.70 22.69
CA VAL A 462 -12.88 14.99 21.29
C VAL A 462 -12.34 16.38 20.97
N GLY A 463 -11.27 16.45 20.17
CA GLY A 463 -10.60 17.68 19.76
C GLY A 463 -10.02 17.54 18.34
N TYR A 464 -9.85 18.66 17.65
CA TYR A 464 -9.21 18.69 16.34
C TYR A 464 -7.69 18.52 16.53
N TYR A 465 -7.18 17.30 16.41
CA TYR A 465 -5.76 16.99 16.56
C TYR A 465 -4.97 17.36 15.30
N ASN A 466 -4.72 18.65 15.06
CA ASN A 466 -4.10 19.13 13.82
C ASN A 466 -2.56 19.11 13.88
N SER A 467 -1.94 17.95 14.10
CA SER A 467 -0.47 17.84 13.97
C SER A 467 -0.10 17.67 12.50
N SER A 468 -0.03 18.79 11.77
CA SER A 468 0.46 18.85 10.38
C SER A 468 1.95 19.26 10.29
N GLY A 469 2.72 18.98 11.34
CA GLY A 469 4.09 19.46 11.52
C GLY A 469 4.64 19.07 12.90
N GLY A 470 5.95 19.22 13.10
CA GLY A 470 6.62 18.86 14.35
C GLY A 470 7.97 18.20 14.12
N ASN A 471 8.51 17.62 15.19
CA ASN A 471 9.75 16.88 15.15
C ASN A 471 9.59 15.47 14.58
N SER A 472 10.70 14.91 14.11
CA SER A 472 10.81 13.53 13.68
C SER A 472 12.06 12.85 14.21
N SER A 473 12.05 11.53 14.24
CA SER A 473 13.17 10.68 14.58
C SER A 473 13.14 9.42 13.72
N LEU A 474 14.30 8.79 13.52
CA LEU A 474 14.39 7.46 12.92
C LEU A 474 14.90 6.46 13.95
N LEU A 475 14.33 5.27 13.94
CA LEU A 475 14.86 4.15 14.70
C LEU A 475 16.10 3.59 13.99
N THR A 476 17.24 3.63 14.67
CA THR A 476 18.51 3.06 14.17
C THR A 476 19.08 2.07 15.19
N ALA A 477 20.21 1.43 14.85
CA ALA A 477 20.82 0.37 15.64
C ALA A 477 21.13 0.69 17.11
N ASP A 478 21.26 1.96 17.48
CA ASP A 478 21.58 2.35 18.86
C ASP A 478 20.34 2.65 19.71
N SER A 479 19.15 2.52 19.12
CA SER A 479 17.89 2.54 19.86
C SER A 479 17.71 1.25 20.67
N ALA A 480 16.81 1.27 21.66
CA ALA A 480 16.56 0.12 22.53
C ALA A 480 16.15 -1.17 21.78
N ASN A 481 15.63 -1.04 20.56
CA ASN A 481 15.15 -2.14 19.72
C ASN A 481 15.90 -2.26 18.38
N GLY A 482 16.97 -1.48 18.18
CA GLY A 482 17.73 -1.44 16.95
C GLY A 482 18.71 -2.61 16.79
N LEU A 483 18.89 -3.05 15.56
CA LEU A 483 19.87 -4.04 15.10
C LEU A 483 20.95 -3.34 14.28
N SER A 484 22.15 -3.94 14.16
CA SER A 484 23.24 -3.37 13.35
C SER A 484 22.92 -3.25 11.85
N THR A 485 21.88 -3.94 11.39
CA THR A 485 21.34 -3.82 10.04
C THR A 485 20.46 -2.58 9.84
N ASP A 486 20.02 -1.96 10.94
CA ASP A 486 19.17 -0.77 10.96
C ASP A 486 20.08 0.45 10.81
N ARG A 487 20.02 1.05 9.63
CA ARG A 487 21.06 1.96 9.14
C ARG A 487 20.53 2.93 8.11
N ILE A 488 21.31 3.97 7.87
CA ILE A 488 21.02 4.98 6.86
C ILE A 488 22.09 4.90 5.77
N THR A 489 21.67 4.72 4.52
CA THR A 489 22.53 4.92 3.35
C THR A 489 22.11 6.22 2.68
N ASP A 490 22.85 7.28 2.93
CA ASP A 490 22.62 8.61 2.38
C ASP A 490 23.57 8.86 1.21
N ASN A 491 23.03 8.92 -0.01
CA ASN A 491 23.72 9.40 -1.20
C ASN A 491 23.20 10.77 -1.67
N GLY A 492 22.18 11.31 -1.01
CA GLY A 492 21.53 12.58 -1.31
C GLY A 492 21.84 13.61 -0.24
N THR A 493 20.80 14.08 0.46
CA THR A 493 20.94 14.97 1.62
C THR A 493 20.02 14.52 2.75
N LEU A 494 20.59 14.32 3.93
CA LEU A 494 19.87 14.18 5.17
C LEU A 494 19.84 15.52 5.94
N ILE A 495 18.65 16.07 6.13
CA ILE A 495 18.42 17.27 6.92
C ILE A 495 17.78 16.89 8.26
N VAL A 496 18.26 17.49 9.34
CA VAL A 496 17.62 17.44 10.66
C VAL A 496 17.23 18.87 11.03
N ASP A 497 15.92 19.12 11.06
CA ASP A 497 15.29 20.41 11.33
C ASP A 497 14.29 20.31 12.48
N ASN A 498 14.69 19.58 13.52
CA ASN A 498 13.89 19.44 14.73
C ASN A 498 14.03 20.65 15.64
N THR A 499 12.94 21.02 16.31
CA THR A 499 12.84 22.20 17.18
C THR A 499 12.63 21.82 18.65
N ALA A 500 13.41 22.45 19.53
CA ALA A 500 13.27 22.36 20.97
C ALA A 500 11.95 22.97 21.45
N GLY A 501 11.33 22.35 22.47
CA GLY A 501 10.05 22.80 23.02
C GLY A 501 8.83 22.33 22.22
N ALA A 502 9.04 21.51 21.19
CA ALA A 502 7.94 20.82 20.54
C ALA A 502 7.18 19.91 21.52
N VAL A 503 5.91 19.71 21.22
CA VAL A 503 4.92 19.03 22.06
C VAL A 503 4.70 17.56 21.68
N ASP A 504 5.46 17.08 20.70
CA ASP A 504 5.47 15.69 20.21
C ASP A 504 6.24 14.71 21.13
N GLY A 505 6.97 15.22 22.13
CA GLY A 505 7.74 14.41 23.07
C GLY A 505 9.14 14.03 22.58
N ILE A 506 9.54 14.44 21.38
CA ILE A 506 10.90 14.25 20.87
C ILE A 506 11.79 15.38 21.41
N THR A 507 12.63 15.04 22.39
CA THR A 507 13.49 16.02 23.08
C THR A 507 14.96 15.97 22.66
N ALA A 508 15.34 14.98 21.86
CA ALA A 508 16.65 14.84 21.23
C ALA A 508 16.54 13.86 20.06
N VAL A 509 17.43 13.99 19.08
CA VAL A 509 17.56 13.02 17.99
C VAL A 509 18.92 12.34 18.07
N SER A 510 18.90 11.02 17.98
CA SER A 510 20.11 10.21 17.85
C SER A 510 20.03 9.42 16.56
N LEU A 511 21.08 9.49 15.75
CA LEU A 511 21.22 8.70 14.53
C LEU A 511 22.51 7.88 14.60
N SER A 512 22.49 6.71 13.99
CA SER A 512 23.66 5.82 13.96
C SER A 512 23.73 5.02 12.67
N ASN A 513 24.91 4.44 12.40
CA ASN A 513 25.18 3.62 11.21
C ASN A 513 24.85 4.35 9.89
N ILE A 514 25.37 5.57 9.72
CA ILE A 514 25.16 6.38 8.51
C ILE A 514 26.31 6.14 7.54
N SER A 515 26.01 5.92 6.26
CA SER A 515 27.00 5.72 5.20
C SER A 515 26.54 6.35 3.88
N GLY A 516 27.40 6.35 2.85
CA GLY A 516 27.08 6.85 1.51
C GLY A 516 27.77 8.16 1.15
N SER A 517 27.49 8.71 -0.03
CA SER A 517 28.14 9.92 -0.54
C SER A 517 27.42 11.24 -0.21
N GLY A 518 26.28 11.16 0.47
CA GLY A 518 25.37 12.27 0.74
C GLY A 518 25.87 13.20 1.85
N SER A 519 25.16 14.31 2.00
CA SER A 519 25.48 15.37 2.96
C SER A 519 24.55 15.39 4.17
N LEU A 520 25.09 15.74 5.34
CA LEU A 520 24.33 15.91 6.57
C LEU A 520 24.17 17.40 6.89
N GLN A 521 22.94 17.83 7.18
CA GLN A 521 22.64 19.20 7.61
C GLN A 521 21.86 19.18 8.92
N GLN A 522 22.45 19.69 9.99
CA GLN A 522 21.79 19.91 11.26
C GLN A 522 21.44 21.39 11.37
N ILE A 523 20.18 21.73 11.09
CA ILE A 523 19.69 23.12 10.99
C ILE A 523 18.63 23.45 12.04
N GLY A 524 18.01 22.44 12.63
CA GLY A 524 17.12 22.58 13.78
C GLY A 524 17.88 22.92 15.06
N ASN A 525 17.19 23.49 16.04
CA ASN A 525 17.79 23.83 17.34
C ASN A 525 17.61 22.70 18.39
N LEU A 526 16.87 21.63 18.06
CA LEU A 526 16.90 20.40 18.84
C LEU A 526 18.21 19.66 18.57
N PRO A 527 18.97 19.23 19.60
CA PRO A 527 20.26 18.63 19.35
C PRO A 527 20.19 17.28 18.62
N LEU A 528 21.16 17.08 17.71
CA LEU A 528 21.43 15.83 17.02
C LEU A 528 22.67 15.17 17.62
N THR A 529 22.59 13.88 17.95
CA THR A 529 23.73 13.06 18.34
C THR A 529 24.02 12.00 17.29
N LEU A 530 25.26 11.96 16.79
CA LEU A 530 25.73 10.85 15.96
C LEU A 530 26.42 9.81 16.83
N LEU A 531 26.01 8.57 16.66
CA LEU A 531 26.50 7.41 17.40
C LEU A 531 26.96 6.30 16.43
N ALA A 532 27.74 5.36 16.96
CA ALA A 532 28.26 4.21 16.21
C ALA A 532 28.94 4.59 14.89
N ASN A 533 28.91 3.70 13.89
CA ASN A 533 29.72 3.87 12.69
C ASN A 533 29.08 4.86 11.71
N THR A 534 29.51 6.12 11.71
CA THR A 534 29.11 7.13 10.72
C THR A 534 30.26 7.39 9.74
N THR A 535 30.06 7.02 8.47
CA THR A 535 31.11 7.00 7.44
C THR A 535 30.62 7.61 6.12
N TYR A 536 29.62 8.48 6.15
CA TYR A 536 29.22 9.25 4.97
C TYR A 536 30.35 10.20 4.55
N THR A 537 30.42 10.53 3.26
CA THR A 537 31.55 11.31 2.71
C THR A 537 31.19 12.72 2.23
N GLY A 538 29.91 13.04 2.10
CA GLY A 538 29.50 14.42 1.79
C GLY A 538 29.73 15.37 2.97
N ALA A 539 29.51 16.66 2.72
CA ALA A 539 29.77 17.72 3.68
C ALA A 539 28.83 17.65 4.90
N THR A 540 29.31 18.13 6.03
CA THR A 540 28.52 18.30 7.26
C THR A 540 28.28 19.78 7.50
N THR A 541 27.01 20.20 7.59
CA THR A 541 26.63 21.59 7.89
C THR A 541 25.91 21.67 9.23
N ILE A 542 26.33 22.60 10.08
CA ILE A 542 25.67 22.92 11.35
C ILE A 542 25.18 24.36 11.28
N GLY A 543 23.86 24.53 11.33
CA GLY A 543 23.16 25.80 11.22
C GLY A 543 23.27 26.68 12.47
N ALA A 544 22.81 27.93 12.33
CA ALA A 544 22.80 28.89 13.42
C ALA A 544 21.92 28.39 14.59
N GLY A 545 22.47 28.40 15.81
CA GLY A 545 21.78 27.90 17.01
C GLY A 545 21.62 26.37 17.08
N SER A 546 22.11 25.62 16.09
CA SER A 546 22.04 24.16 16.05
C SER A 546 23.23 23.51 16.75
N THR A 547 23.03 22.34 17.33
CA THR A 547 24.10 21.56 17.97
C THR A 547 24.16 20.15 17.39
N LEU A 548 25.37 19.73 17.00
CA LEU A 548 25.72 18.37 16.62
C LEU A 548 26.69 17.80 17.66
N TYR A 549 26.27 16.73 18.34
CA TYR A 549 27.11 15.93 19.22
C TYR A 549 27.67 14.72 18.48
N LEU A 550 28.94 14.41 18.72
CA LEU A 550 29.50 13.10 18.46
C LEU A 550 29.56 12.34 19.78
N GLY A 551 28.92 11.17 19.83
CA GLY A 551 28.79 10.37 21.04
C GLY A 551 29.24 8.94 20.83
N THR A 552 29.42 8.23 21.94
CA THR A 552 29.74 6.80 21.96
C THR A 552 28.50 6.00 22.29
N ASN A 553 28.18 4.98 21.48
CA ASN A 553 27.03 4.12 21.72
C ASN A 553 27.25 3.18 22.91
N SER A 554 26.20 2.45 23.30
CA SER A 554 26.26 1.50 24.43
C SER A 554 27.26 0.35 24.24
N SER A 555 27.72 0.10 23.01
CA SER A 555 28.74 -0.89 22.68
C SER A 555 30.16 -0.32 22.62
N GLY A 556 30.35 0.97 22.95
CA GLY A 556 31.67 1.61 22.95
C GLY A 556 32.15 2.09 21.59
N VAL A 557 31.27 2.15 20.58
CA VAL A 557 31.60 2.66 19.24
C VAL A 557 31.21 4.13 19.15
N ALA A 558 32.19 4.99 18.88
CA ALA A 558 31.99 6.43 18.72
C ALA A 558 31.47 6.77 17.32
N GLY A 559 30.49 7.68 17.28
CA GLY A 559 30.15 8.47 16.11
C GLY A 559 31.36 9.29 15.66
N SER A 560 31.55 9.37 14.34
CA SER A 560 32.65 10.12 13.72
C SER A 560 32.19 10.83 12.45
N ILE A 561 32.74 12.00 12.17
CA ILE A 561 32.53 12.71 10.90
C ILE A 561 33.84 12.89 10.14
N ALA A 562 34.88 12.14 10.52
CA ALA A 562 36.21 12.21 9.89
C ALA A 562 36.18 11.95 8.37
N SER A 563 35.26 11.10 7.90
CA SER A 563 35.08 10.79 6.49
C SER A 563 34.36 11.87 5.69
N SER A 564 33.70 12.84 6.36
CA SER A 564 33.01 13.95 5.71
C SER A 564 34.01 14.80 4.95
N SER A 565 33.65 15.27 3.76
CA SER A 565 34.49 16.13 2.93
C SER A 565 34.83 17.48 3.58
N GLY A 566 34.06 17.90 4.59
CA GLY A 566 34.32 19.10 5.36
C GLY A 566 33.18 19.42 6.30
N VAL A 567 33.48 20.18 7.36
CA VAL A 567 32.51 20.60 8.38
C VAL A 567 32.37 22.11 8.37
N ALA A 568 31.14 22.61 8.24
CA ALA A 568 30.82 24.03 8.19
C ALA A 568 29.85 24.42 9.32
N LEU A 569 30.28 25.29 10.22
CA LEU A 569 29.45 25.88 11.26
C LEU A 569 28.99 27.27 10.78
N THR A 570 27.78 27.38 10.26
CA THR A 570 27.40 28.47 9.35
C THR A 570 26.83 29.71 10.02
N GLY A 571 26.62 29.69 11.35
CA GLY A 571 26.08 30.83 12.08
C GLY A 571 26.43 30.86 13.56
N THR A 572 26.03 31.95 14.22
CA THR A 572 26.20 32.11 15.66
C THR A 572 25.46 31.01 16.42
N GLY A 573 26.10 30.44 17.44
CA GLY A 573 25.55 29.34 18.23
C GLY A 573 25.58 27.97 17.54
N ALA A 574 26.00 27.89 16.26
CA ALA A 574 26.30 26.60 15.63
C ALA A 574 27.41 25.91 16.43
N THR A 575 27.14 24.69 16.92
CA THR A 575 28.03 23.98 17.83
C THR A 575 28.33 22.58 17.33
N LEU A 576 29.61 22.27 17.15
CA LEU A 576 30.11 20.90 17.06
C LEU A 576 30.69 20.51 18.42
N ASP A 577 30.17 19.45 19.03
CA ASP A 577 30.64 18.95 20.31
C ASP A 577 31.18 17.52 20.15
N ILE A 578 32.48 17.36 20.37
CA ILE A 578 33.19 16.07 20.33
C ILE A 578 33.60 15.59 21.73
N SER A 579 33.13 16.26 22.80
CA SER A 579 33.51 15.99 24.19
C SER A 579 33.16 14.58 24.67
N GLN A 580 32.24 13.90 23.99
CA GLN A 580 31.79 12.53 24.29
C GLN A 580 32.17 11.51 23.21
N ALA A 581 33.03 11.90 22.26
CA ALA A 581 33.50 11.08 21.16
C ALA A 581 34.89 10.50 21.45
N THR A 582 35.59 10.12 20.39
CA THR A 582 37.05 9.91 20.43
C THR A 582 37.76 11.12 19.83
N ALA A 583 39.10 11.07 19.73
CA ALA A 583 39.81 12.06 18.94
C ALA A 583 39.30 12.06 17.48
N GLU A 584 39.14 13.25 16.92
CA GLU A 584 38.56 13.45 15.59
C GLU A 584 39.58 14.06 14.62
N THR A 585 39.48 13.66 13.34
CA THR A 585 40.30 14.21 12.26
C THR A 585 39.39 14.64 11.12
N LEU A 586 39.13 15.93 11.02
CA LEU A 586 38.27 16.51 9.98
C LEU A 586 39.07 16.81 8.74
N GLN A 587 38.49 16.61 7.55
CA GLN A 587 39.16 16.95 6.29
C GLN A 587 39.33 18.47 6.13
N ASP A 588 38.25 19.22 6.36
CA ASP A 588 38.22 20.68 6.37
C ASP A 588 37.28 21.18 7.47
N LEU A 589 37.57 22.37 8.03
CA LEU A 589 36.74 23.02 9.05
C LEU A 589 36.56 24.51 8.73
N SER A 590 35.30 24.95 8.63
CA SER A 590 34.96 26.37 8.51
C SER A 590 33.93 26.77 9.57
N GLY A 591 33.93 28.04 9.97
CA GLY A 591 33.07 28.52 11.04
C GLY A 591 32.83 30.02 11.01
N ALA A 592 31.56 30.41 11.17
CA ALA A 592 31.15 31.80 11.30
C ALA A 592 31.49 32.36 12.70
N ALA A 593 31.49 33.70 12.83
CA ALA A 593 31.69 34.33 14.12
C ALA A 593 30.62 33.87 15.14
N GLY A 594 31.07 33.47 16.32
CA GLY A 594 30.21 32.97 17.39
C GLY A 594 29.77 31.50 17.23
N SER A 595 30.31 30.76 16.27
CA SER A 595 30.22 29.29 16.28
C SER A 595 31.18 28.69 17.31
N ILE A 596 30.91 27.46 17.74
CA ILE A 596 31.64 26.80 18.83
C ILE A 596 32.07 25.39 18.41
N VAL A 597 33.31 25.04 18.70
CA VAL A 597 33.78 23.64 18.76
C VAL A 597 34.11 23.31 20.20
N ALA A 598 33.37 22.37 20.79
CA ALA A 598 33.56 21.89 22.15
C ALA A 598 34.37 20.59 22.13
N LEU A 599 35.57 20.61 22.74
CA LEU A 599 36.53 19.49 22.67
C LEU A 599 36.40 18.49 23.82
N GLY A 600 36.03 18.95 25.02
CA GLY A 600 36.35 18.26 26.26
C GLY A 600 37.83 17.86 26.31
N SER A 601 38.10 16.63 26.78
CA SER A 601 39.46 16.06 26.84
C SER A 601 39.99 15.50 25.51
N HIS A 602 39.30 15.71 24.38
CA HIS A 602 39.59 15.05 23.10
C HIS A 602 40.42 15.92 22.15
N ALA A 603 41.29 15.26 21.38
CA ALA A 603 42.08 15.92 20.35
C ALA A 603 41.26 16.13 19.08
N LEU A 604 41.35 17.32 18.49
CA LEU A 604 40.83 17.62 17.15
C LEU A 604 42.01 17.91 16.21
N THR A 605 42.09 17.15 15.13
CA THR A 605 42.97 17.42 13.99
C THR A 605 42.13 17.97 12.84
N VAL A 606 42.57 19.04 12.20
CA VAL A 606 41.93 19.60 11.02
C VAL A 606 42.89 19.48 9.84
N GLY A 607 42.40 18.91 8.75
CA GLY A 607 43.08 18.85 7.48
C GLY A 607 43.08 20.20 6.77
N THR A 608 43.71 20.21 5.61
CA THR A 608 43.83 21.37 4.72
C THR A 608 43.61 20.92 3.28
N ALA A 609 42.58 20.09 3.06
CA ALA A 609 42.25 19.66 1.70
C ALA A 609 41.92 20.89 0.86
N ASP A 610 41.22 21.85 1.46
CA ASP A 610 41.00 23.21 0.95
C ASP A 610 41.46 24.30 1.93
N SER A 611 41.53 25.56 1.45
CA SER A 611 41.78 26.72 2.30
C SER A 611 40.47 27.21 2.93
N THR A 612 40.37 27.14 4.26
CA THR A 612 39.15 27.49 5.02
C THR A 612 39.39 28.60 6.03
N VAL A 613 38.30 29.20 6.51
CA VAL A 613 38.30 30.22 7.58
C VAL A 613 37.41 29.75 8.72
N PHE A 614 37.98 29.71 9.93
CA PHE A 614 37.24 29.48 11.17
C PHE A 614 37.31 30.72 12.06
N ALA A 615 36.20 31.45 12.16
CA ALA A 615 36.04 32.66 12.98
C ALA A 615 35.35 32.39 14.32
N GLY A 616 35.07 31.13 14.64
CA GLY A 616 34.44 30.70 15.88
C GLY A 616 35.41 30.55 17.06
N ALA A 617 34.91 29.98 18.14
CA ALA A 617 35.70 29.59 19.30
C ALA A 617 35.92 28.08 19.34
N ILE A 618 37.13 27.65 19.71
CA ILE A 618 37.43 26.27 20.11
C ILE A 618 37.62 26.30 21.62
N THR A 619 36.83 25.53 22.35
CA THR A 619 36.76 25.63 23.81
C THR A 619 36.95 24.28 24.48
N ASP A 620 37.64 24.29 25.61
CA ASP A 620 37.53 23.24 26.62
C ASP A 620 36.14 23.32 27.25
N GLY A 621 35.28 22.34 26.96
CA GLY A 621 33.86 22.36 27.29
C GLY A 621 33.10 21.31 26.50
N GLY A 622 31.77 21.33 26.64
CA GLY A 622 30.85 20.35 26.09
C GLY A 622 30.02 19.69 27.17
N ILE A 623 29.24 18.68 26.78
CA ILE A 623 28.47 17.86 27.75
C ILE A 623 29.37 16.91 28.56
N GLY A 624 30.56 16.59 28.04
CA GLY A 624 31.65 15.94 28.78
C GLY A 624 32.58 16.97 29.42
N GLY A 625 32.98 16.73 30.66
CA GLY A 625 34.03 17.53 31.31
C GLY A 625 35.39 17.32 30.63
N GLY A 626 36.22 18.38 30.62
CA GLY A 626 37.59 18.37 30.10
C GLY A 626 38.63 17.78 31.03
#